data_AF-A0A0D2RDG5-F1
#
_entry.id   AF-A0A0D2RDG5-F1
#
_cell.length_a   1.000
_cell.length_b   1.000
_cell.length_c   1.000
_cell.angle_alpha   90.00
_cell.angle_beta   90.00
_cell.angle_gamma   90.00
#
_symmetry.space_group_name_H-M   'P 1'
#
loop_
_entity.id
_entity.type
_entity.pdbx_description
1 polymer ?
#
loop_
_entity_poly.entity_id
_entity_poly.type
_entity_poly.pdbx_seq_one_letter_code
_entity_poly.pdbx_strand_id
1 'polypeptide(L)'
;NVIAMSGQLELFKECIKKIKGAVGEERAATIISKAIYIVCTGSNDISNTYFSTPFRRPHYDINGYAEFNARYANQFLQDLYGLGARRIGLLGLPPIGCVPSQRTIGGGKNRDCYEAENQLAIAYNAKLSGVIDSLKAVDTLPDTKFIFLDIYYPLLSLIQNPAKYGFEVATKGCCGTGLIEASVFCNPTSIPLSCPDASKYVFWDGYHPSEKAYKILVPIIINKHLNEFF
;
A
#
# COMPACT_ATOMS: atom_id res chain seq x y z
N ASN A 1 -3.37 -6.48 -14.80
CA ASN A 1 -3.82 -7.57 -13.91
C ASN A 1 -3.09 -7.50 -12.58
N VAL A 2 -3.83 -7.47 -11.47
CA VAL A 2 -3.28 -7.61 -10.11
C VAL A 2 -3.43 -9.07 -9.71
N ILE A 3 -2.37 -9.69 -9.20
CA ILE A 3 -2.40 -11.09 -8.75
C ILE A 3 -3.15 -11.13 -7.41
N ALA A 4 -4.16 -12.01 -7.31
CA ALA A 4 -4.90 -12.21 -6.07
C ALA A 4 -3.97 -12.63 -4.92
N MET A 5 -4.33 -12.29 -3.68
CA MET A 5 -3.51 -12.59 -2.50
C MET A 5 -3.17 -14.09 -2.37
N SER A 6 -4.14 -14.98 -2.65
CA SER A 6 -3.89 -16.43 -2.69
C SER A 6 -2.84 -16.82 -3.73
N GLY A 7 -2.88 -16.22 -4.93
CA GLY A 7 -1.86 -16.42 -5.96
C GLY A 7 -0.47 -15.93 -5.53
N GLN A 8 -0.39 -14.82 -4.79
CA GLN A 8 0.88 -14.34 -4.23
C GLN A 8 1.44 -15.31 -3.18
N LEU A 9 0.59 -15.95 -2.36
CA LEU A 9 1.02 -17.02 -1.45
C LEU A 9 1.55 -18.24 -2.19
N GLU A 10 0.90 -18.65 -3.28
CA GLU A 10 1.41 -19.77 -4.10
C GLU A 10 2.77 -19.46 -4.71
N LEU A 11 2.96 -18.25 -5.26
CA LEU A 11 4.26 -17.78 -5.73
C LEU A 11 5.31 -17.77 -4.61
N PHE A 12 4.92 -17.39 -3.39
CA PHE A 12 5.82 -17.43 -2.25
C PHE A 12 6.19 -18.87 -1.86
N LYS A 13 5.25 -19.82 -1.87
CA LYS A 13 5.54 -21.25 -1.67
C LYS A 13 6.50 -21.80 -2.71
N GLU A 14 6.37 -21.39 -3.98
CA GLU A 14 7.34 -21.73 -5.03
C GLU A 14 8.72 -21.14 -4.77
N CYS A 15 8.78 -19.89 -4.29
CA CYS A 15 10.03 -19.25 -3.87
C CYS A 15 10.71 -20.04 -2.74
N ILE A 16 9.95 -20.44 -1.71
CA ILE A 16 10.43 -21.29 -0.62
C ILE A 16 11.03 -22.59 -1.16
N LYS A 17 10.36 -23.27 -2.10
CA LYS A 17 10.88 -24.49 -2.73
C LYS A 17 12.22 -24.24 -3.44
N LYS A 18 12.35 -23.14 -4.16
CA LYS A 18 13.61 -22.76 -4.83
C LYS A 18 14.73 -22.46 -3.84
N ILE A 19 14.44 -21.74 -2.76
CA ILE A 19 15.42 -21.46 -1.70
C ILE A 19 15.88 -22.77 -1.05
N LYS A 20 14.94 -23.65 -0.68
CA LYS A 20 15.26 -24.98 -0.12
C LYS A 20 16.14 -25.81 -1.05
N GLY A 21 15.83 -25.84 -2.35
CA GLY A 21 16.65 -26.54 -3.34
C GLY A 21 18.07 -25.97 -3.49
N ALA A 22 18.25 -24.66 -3.26
CA ALA A 22 19.54 -23.99 -3.39
C ALA A 22 20.42 -24.08 -2.14
N VAL A 23 19.83 -24.02 -0.94
CA VAL A 23 20.60 -23.90 0.32
C VAL A 23 20.32 -24.98 1.35
N GLY A 24 19.43 -25.93 1.07
CA GLY A 24 18.97 -26.94 2.01
C GLY A 24 17.87 -26.44 2.97
N GLU A 25 17.22 -27.37 3.65
CA GLU A 25 16.05 -27.12 4.50
C GLU A 25 16.35 -26.18 5.69
N GLU A 26 17.41 -26.47 6.45
CA GLU A 26 17.75 -25.74 7.68
C GLU A 26 18.12 -24.28 7.39
N ARG A 27 18.96 -24.06 6.37
CA ARG A 27 19.37 -22.71 5.97
C ARG A 27 18.21 -21.95 5.34
N ALA A 28 17.35 -22.61 4.57
CA ALA A 28 16.12 -22.00 4.06
C ALA A 28 15.20 -21.54 5.20
N ALA A 29 14.96 -22.37 6.22
CA ALA A 29 14.15 -22.01 7.38
C ALA A 29 14.72 -20.79 8.12
N THR A 30 16.06 -20.68 8.22
CA THR A 30 16.72 -19.50 8.79
C THR A 30 16.51 -18.25 7.94
N ILE A 31 16.64 -18.36 6.61
CA ILE A 31 16.42 -17.23 5.68
C ILE A 31 14.97 -16.75 5.79
N ILE A 32 14.02 -17.67 5.74
CA ILE A 32 12.57 -17.37 5.75
C ILE A 32 12.17 -16.71 7.07
N SER A 33 12.64 -17.22 8.21
CA SER A 33 12.29 -16.65 9.52
C SER A 33 12.94 -15.29 9.76
N LYS A 34 14.15 -15.04 9.24
CA LYS A 34 14.87 -13.77 9.43
C LYS A 34 14.53 -12.69 8.40
N ALA A 35 13.91 -13.04 7.28
CA ALA A 35 13.47 -12.08 6.26
C ALA A 35 12.36 -11.16 6.79
N ILE A 36 12.34 -9.91 6.30
CA ILE A 36 11.26 -8.95 6.57
C ILE A 36 10.24 -9.04 5.44
N TYR A 37 8.97 -9.16 5.82
CA TYR A 37 7.83 -9.22 4.91
C TYR A 37 7.02 -7.95 5.06
N ILE A 38 6.89 -7.17 3.99
CA ILE A 38 6.03 -5.97 3.98
C ILE A 38 4.81 -6.27 3.15
N VAL A 39 3.64 -6.27 3.80
CA VAL A 39 2.34 -6.52 3.17
C VAL A 39 1.66 -5.18 2.92
N CYS A 40 1.29 -4.93 1.67
CA CYS A 40 0.52 -3.75 1.25
C CYS A 40 -0.68 -4.24 0.45
N THR A 41 -1.89 -3.92 0.90
CA THR A 41 -3.14 -4.41 0.30
C THR A 41 -4.29 -3.43 0.58
N GLY A 42 -5.33 -3.44 -0.27
CA GLY A 42 -6.58 -2.71 -0.05
C GLY A 42 -6.84 -1.50 -0.96
N SER A 43 -5.81 -0.83 -1.50
CA SER A 43 -6.02 0.41 -2.28
C SER A 43 -6.98 0.21 -3.46
N ASN A 44 -6.78 -0.86 -4.24
CA ASN A 44 -7.61 -1.17 -5.40
C ASN A 44 -9.02 -1.64 -5.01
N ASP A 45 -9.15 -2.37 -3.90
CA ASP A 45 -10.45 -2.80 -3.36
C ASP A 45 -11.30 -1.58 -3.03
N ILE A 46 -10.69 -0.55 -2.45
CA ILE A 46 -11.36 0.71 -2.17
C ILE A 46 -11.59 1.54 -3.44
N SER A 47 -10.54 2.04 -4.08
CA SER A 47 -10.66 3.07 -5.13
C SER A 47 -11.41 2.54 -6.36
N ASN A 48 -11.10 1.30 -6.78
CA ASN A 48 -11.65 0.74 -8.01
C ASN A 48 -12.95 0.00 -7.71
N THR A 49 -12.95 -0.92 -6.76
CA THR A 49 -14.06 -1.88 -6.59
C THR A 49 -15.22 -1.30 -5.76
N TYR A 50 -14.92 -0.53 -4.71
CA TYR A 50 -15.93 0.13 -3.90
C TYR A 50 -16.37 1.46 -4.49
N PHE A 51 -15.42 2.31 -4.95
CA PHE A 51 -15.77 3.65 -5.43
C PHE A 51 -16.02 3.73 -6.93
N SER A 52 -15.12 3.24 -7.79
CA SER A 52 -15.19 3.48 -9.24
C SER A 52 -16.19 2.57 -9.99
N THR A 53 -16.27 1.27 -9.66
CA THR A 53 -17.22 0.32 -10.28
C THR A 53 -18.51 0.09 -9.46
N PRO A 54 -18.78 0.93 -8.46
CA PRO A 54 -19.53 0.72 -7.20
C PRO A 54 -20.10 -0.67 -6.81
N PHE A 55 -19.58 -1.81 -7.26
CA PHE A 55 -20.20 -3.14 -7.06
C PHE A 55 -20.39 -3.55 -5.58
N ARG A 56 -19.56 -3.01 -4.69
CA ARG A 56 -19.60 -3.34 -3.26
C ARG A 56 -20.45 -2.38 -2.43
N ARG A 57 -20.78 -1.18 -2.91
CA ARG A 57 -21.56 -0.19 -2.15
C ARG A 57 -22.98 -0.66 -1.77
N PRO A 58 -23.71 -1.43 -2.62
CA PRO A 58 -25.02 -1.95 -2.22
C PRO A 58 -24.96 -3.00 -1.11
N HIS A 59 -23.80 -3.62 -0.90
CA HIS A 59 -23.61 -4.75 0.01
C HIS A 59 -22.95 -4.35 1.33
N TYR A 60 -22.19 -3.25 1.32
CA TYR A 60 -21.41 -2.80 2.46
C TYR A 60 -21.42 -1.28 2.55
N ASP A 61 -21.63 -0.78 3.76
CA ASP A 61 -21.25 0.59 4.10
C ASP A 61 -19.72 0.70 4.24
N ILE A 62 -19.25 1.91 4.58
CA ILE A 62 -17.81 2.18 4.71
C ILE A 62 -17.17 1.26 5.77
N ASN A 63 -17.74 1.22 6.97
CA ASN A 63 -17.17 0.43 8.06
C ASN A 63 -17.22 -1.08 7.77
N GLY A 64 -18.33 -1.56 7.22
CA GLY A 64 -18.49 -2.97 6.85
C GLY A 64 -17.52 -3.40 5.76
N TYR A 65 -17.24 -2.55 4.77
CA TYR A 65 -16.27 -2.89 3.73
C TYR A 65 -14.82 -2.80 4.23
N ALA A 66 -14.49 -1.83 5.08
CA ALA A 66 -13.21 -1.77 5.76
C ALA A 66 -12.95 -3.05 6.59
N GLU A 67 -13.94 -3.47 7.38
CA GLU A 67 -13.85 -4.71 8.15
C GLU A 67 -13.74 -5.95 7.26
N PHE A 68 -14.54 -6.03 6.19
CA PHE A 68 -14.45 -7.10 5.20
C PHE A 68 -13.03 -7.27 4.67
N ASN A 69 -12.40 -6.19 4.21
CA ASN A 69 -11.02 -6.22 3.69
C ASN A 69 -9.99 -6.54 4.78
N ALA A 70 -10.21 -6.08 6.03
CA ALA A 70 -9.24 -6.28 7.11
C ALA A 70 -9.15 -7.75 7.52
N ARG A 71 -10.25 -8.50 7.41
CA ARG A 71 -10.25 -9.96 7.62
C ARG A 71 -9.35 -10.70 6.63
N TYR A 72 -9.32 -10.28 5.36
CA TYR A 72 -8.42 -10.88 4.36
C TYR A 72 -6.96 -10.55 4.64
N ALA A 73 -6.66 -9.32 5.06
CA ALA A 73 -5.32 -8.98 5.52
C ALA A 73 -4.90 -9.85 6.71
N ASN A 74 -5.76 -9.98 7.74
CA ASN A 74 -5.52 -10.84 8.89
C ASN A 74 -5.25 -12.30 8.51
N GLN A 75 -6.07 -12.87 7.62
CA GLN A 75 -5.86 -14.25 7.16
C GLN A 75 -4.51 -14.41 6.47
N PHE A 76 -4.15 -13.49 5.58
CA PHE A 76 -2.88 -13.54 4.86
C PHE A 76 -1.66 -13.43 5.77
N LEU A 77 -1.74 -12.61 6.84
CA LEU A 77 -0.66 -12.53 7.83
C LEU A 77 -0.46 -13.86 8.56
N GLN A 78 -1.56 -14.55 8.92
CA GLN A 78 -1.49 -15.87 9.53
C GLN A 78 -0.96 -16.94 8.56
N ASP A 79 -1.34 -16.86 7.28
CA ASP A 79 -0.82 -17.77 6.25
C ASP A 79 0.68 -17.58 6.03
N LEU A 80 1.17 -16.33 6.00
CA LEU A 80 2.61 -16.04 5.96
C LEU A 80 3.34 -16.62 7.17
N TYR A 81 2.78 -16.45 8.37
CA TYR A 81 3.33 -17.04 9.58
C TYR A 81 3.42 -18.57 9.48
N GLY A 82 2.36 -19.22 8.98
CA GLY A 82 2.31 -20.66 8.73
C GLY A 82 3.35 -21.14 7.73
N LEU A 83 3.81 -20.26 6.82
CA LEU A 83 4.91 -20.52 5.89
C LEU A 83 6.31 -20.21 6.45
N GLY A 84 6.40 -19.82 7.72
CA GLY A 84 7.66 -19.59 8.44
C GLY A 84 8.07 -18.12 8.57
N ALA A 85 7.27 -17.17 8.08
CA ALA A 85 7.55 -15.74 8.27
C ALA A 85 7.44 -15.37 9.76
N ARG A 86 8.37 -14.54 10.25
CA ARG A 86 8.37 -14.08 11.65
C ARG A 86 8.49 -12.57 11.81
N ARG A 87 8.79 -11.83 10.75
CA ARG A 87 9.00 -10.37 10.79
C ARG A 87 8.11 -9.72 9.74
N ILE A 88 6.90 -9.32 10.13
CA ILE A 88 5.84 -8.95 9.19
C ILE A 88 5.35 -7.53 9.49
N GLY A 89 5.56 -6.63 8.54
CA GLY A 89 5.03 -5.29 8.53
C GLY A 89 3.77 -5.22 7.67
N LEU A 90 2.69 -4.67 8.21
CA LEU A 90 1.46 -4.38 7.48
C LEU A 90 1.39 -2.88 7.21
N LEU A 91 1.55 -2.50 5.95
CA LEU A 91 1.44 -1.11 5.51
C LEU A 91 -0.04 -0.70 5.45
N GLY A 92 -0.36 0.39 6.13
CA GLY A 92 -1.66 1.04 6.00
C GLY A 92 -1.87 1.62 4.60
N LEU A 93 -3.08 2.07 4.34
CA LEU A 93 -3.39 2.82 3.13
C LEU A 93 -2.94 4.27 3.23
N PRO A 94 -2.44 4.86 2.13
CA PRO A 94 -2.23 6.29 2.03
C PRO A 94 -3.57 7.06 1.98
N PRO A 95 -3.55 8.41 1.97
CA PRO A 95 -4.72 9.23 1.64
C PRO A 95 -5.08 9.07 0.15
N ILE A 96 -5.65 7.90 -0.19
CA ILE A 96 -5.94 7.50 -1.57
C ILE A 96 -6.91 8.44 -2.28
N GLY A 97 -7.84 9.08 -1.56
CA GLY A 97 -8.72 10.10 -2.14
C GLY A 97 -7.96 11.34 -2.64
N CYS A 98 -6.71 11.53 -2.21
CA CYS A 98 -5.87 12.65 -2.62
C CYS A 98 -4.94 12.35 -3.80
N VAL A 99 -4.91 11.11 -4.32
CA VAL A 99 -4.12 10.83 -5.54
C VAL A 99 -4.76 11.51 -6.77
N PRO A 100 -3.99 11.86 -7.81
CA PRO A 100 -4.51 12.67 -8.90
C PRO A 100 -5.77 12.13 -9.60
N SER A 101 -5.89 10.81 -9.78
CA SER A 101 -7.06 10.17 -10.39
C SER A 101 -8.32 10.37 -9.56
N GLN A 102 -8.21 10.19 -8.24
CA GLN A 102 -9.38 10.25 -7.36
C GLN A 102 -9.83 11.69 -7.14
N ARG A 103 -8.90 12.64 -7.18
CA ARG A 103 -9.22 14.07 -7.31
C ARG A 103 -9.98 14.37 -8.59
N THR A 104 -9.59 13.79 -9.72
CA THR A 104 -10.27 13.98 -11.00
C THR A 104 -11.67 13.37 -11.02
N ILE A 105 -11.83 12.19 -10.43
CA ILE A 105 -13.09 11.43 -10.45
C ILE A 105 -14.10 11.94 -9.40
N GLY A 106 -13.64 12.20 -8.17
CA GLY A 106 -14.50 12.48 -7.02
C GLY A 106 -14.28 13.83 -6.34
N GLY A 107 -13.27 14.59 -6.74
CA GLY A 107 -12.87 15.88 -6.13
C GLY A 107 -13.66 17.11 -6.61
N GLY A 108 -14.69 16.92 -7.44
CA GLY A 108 -15.47 18.01 -8.02
C GLY A 108 -14.68 18.94 -8.94
N LYS A 109 -15.21 20.14 -9.20
CA LYS A 109 -14.61 21.10 -10.14
C LYS A 109 -13.19 21.56 -9.73
N ASN A 110 -12.93 21.61 -8.43
CA ASN A 110 -11.64 22.05 -7.88
C ASN A 110 -10.60 20.92 -7.83
N ARG A 111 -10.99 19.67 -8.10
CA ARG A 111 -10.12 18.49 -7.93
C ARG A 111 -9.55 18.39 -6.51
N ASP A 112 -10.41 18.65 -5.53
CA ASP A 112 -10.10 18.44 -4.11
C ASP A 112 -9.91 16.95 -3.82
N CYS A 113 -9.39 16.58 -2.63
CA CYS A 113 -9.33 15.16 -2.27
C CYS A 113 -10.75 14.60 -2.21
N TYR A 114 -10.94 13.37 -2.70
CA TYR A 114 -12.23 12.70 -2.57
C TYR A 114 -12.41 12.16 -1.15
N GLU A 115 -13.13 12.92 -0.33
CA GLU A 115 -13.18 12.69 1.12
C GLU A 115 -13.77 11.33 1.51
N ALA A 116 -14.76 10.83 0.76
CA ALA A 116 -15.35 9.53 1.05
C ALA A 116 -14.32 8.37 0.95
N GLU A 117 -13.38 8.46 0.00
CA GLU A 117 -12.29 7.48 -0.11
C GLU A 117 -11.30 7.59 1.05
N ASN A 118 -10.98 8.81 1.46
CA ASN A 118 -10.11 9.05 2.62
C ASN A 118 -10.75 8.55 3.92
N GLN A 119 -12.05 8.74 4.12
CA GLN A 119 -12.78 8.20 5.27
C GLN A 119 -12.72 6.68 5.32
N LEU A 120 -12.92 6.01 4.19
CA LEU A 120 -12.78 4.55 4.12
C LEU A 120 -11.34 4.08 4.37
N ALA A 121 -10.35 4.78 3.83
CA ALA A 121 -8.93 4.47 4.07
C ALA A 121 -8.56 4.61 5.55
N ILE A 122 -9.03 5.66 6.24
CA ILE A 122 -8.83 5.84 7.68
C ILE A 122 -9.52 4.72 8.48
N ALA A 123 -10.78 4.41 8.15
CA ALA A 123 -11.51 3.33 8.81
C ALA A 123 -10.79 1.98 8.63
N TYR A 124 -10.30 1.70 7.41
CA TYR A 124 -9.53 0.50 7.13
C TYR A 124 -8.20 0.45 7.89
N ASN A 125 -7.45 1.55 7.94
CA ASN A 125 -6.21 1.63 8.71
C ASN A 125 -6.43 1.37 10.20
N ALA A 126 -7.53 1.87 10.78
CA ALA A 126 -7.89 1.57 12.16
C ALA A 126 -8.17 0.07 12.36
N LYS A 127 -8.85 -0.59 11.42
CA LYS A 127 -9.06 -2.05 11.46
C LYS A 127 -7.75 -2.83 11.30
N LEU A 128 -6.85 -2.39 10.42
CA LEU A 128 -5.53 -3.02 10.25
C LEU A 128 -4.65 -2.89 11.50
N SER A 129 -4.66 -1.74 12.16
CA SER A 129 -3.98 -1.58 13.46
C SER A 129 -4.55 -2.55 14.49
N GLY A 130 -5.88 -2.65 14.60
CA GLY A 130 -6.53 -3.60 15.50
C GLY A 130 -6.23 -5.08 15.19
N VAL A 131 -6.06 -5.44 13.91
CA VAL A 131 -5.58 -6.76 13.49
C VAL A 131 -4.17 -7.03 14.02
N ILE A 132 -3.26 -6.07 13.88
CA ILE A 132 -1.88 -6.19 14.39
C ILE A 132 -1.88 -6.35 15.91
N ASP A 133 -2.66 -5.54 16.62
CA ASP A 133 -2.77 -5.63 18.09
C ASP A 133 -3.34 -6.98 18.54
N SER A 134 -4.34 -7.48 17.82
CA SER A 134 -4.92 -8.80 18.08
C SER A 134 -3.90 -9.91 17.86
N LEU A 135 -3.17 -9.90 16.75
CA LEU A 135 -2.16 -10.93 16.44
C LEU A 135 -0.98 -10.94 17.42
N LYS A 136 -0.56 -9.77 17.91
CA LYS A 136 0.47 -9.67 18.96
C LYS A 136 0.06 -10.31 20.28
N ALA A 137 -1.25 -10.39 20.56
CA ALA A 137 -1.80 -10.99 21.78
C ALA A 137 -2.06 -12.49 21.67
N VAL A 138 -1.78 -13.12 20.51
CA VAL A 138 -2.02 -14.55 20.30
C VAL A 138 -0.80 -15.38 20.71
N ASP A 139 -0.94 -16.17 21.78
CA ASP A 139 0.13 -17.04 22.29
C ASP A 139 0.59 -18.11 21.29
N THR A 140 -0.26 -18.48 20.32
CA THR A 140 0.06 -19.49 19.28
C THR A 140 0.88 -18.95 18.11
N LEU A 141 1.25 -17.66 18.14
CA LEU A 141 2.14 -17.02 17.16
C LEU A 141 3.49 -16.61 17.79
N PRO A 142 4.24 -17.54 18.44
CA PRO A 142 5.49 -17.21 19.10
C PRO A 142 6.52 -16.63 18.14
N ASP A 143 7.47 -15.90 18.72
CA ASP A 143 8.65 -15.34 18.03
C ASP A 143 8.32 -14.45 16.82
N THR A 144 7.10 -13.91 16.76
CA THR A 144 6.65 -13.09 15.63
C THR A 144 6.61 -11.60 15.98
N LYS A 145 7.13 -10.79 15.07
CA LYS A 145 7.04 -9.34 15.08
C LYS A 145 6.00 -8.92 14.06
N PHE A 146 4.85 -8.45 14.54
CA PHE A 146 3.85 -7.78 13.71
C PHE A 146 3.96 -6.28 13.91
N ILE A 147 4.04 -5.51 12.84
CA ILE A 147 4.20 -4.05 12.93
C ILE A 147 3.21 -3.39 11.97
N PHE A 148 2.43 -2.43 12.48
CA PHE A 148 1.63 -1.57 11.62
C PHE A 148 2.50 -0.41 11.12
N LEU A 149 2.54 -0.22 9.81
CA LEU A 149 3.34 0.83 9.17
C LEU A 149 2.39 1.90 8.62
N ASP A 150 2.28 3.02 9.31
CA ASP A 150 1.39 4.11 8.91
C ASP A 150 2.04 5.00 7.84
N ILE A 151 1.52 4.92 6.62
CA ILE A 151 1.90 5.77 5.47
C ILE A 151 0.95 6.95 5.27
N TYR A 152 -0.21 6.97 5.93
CA TYR A 152 -1.28 7.93 5.64
C TYR A 152 -0.80 9.36 5.88
N TYR A 153 -0.37 9.67 7.09
CA TYR A 153 0.07 11.02 7.45
C TYR A 153 1.38 11.44 6.80
N PRO A 154 2.40 10.56 6.67
CA PRO A 154 3.60 10.91 5.90
C PRO A 154 3.30 11.36 4.48
N LEU A 155 2.50 10.61 3.70
CA LEU A 155 2.17 11.02 2.35
C LEU A 155 1.26 12.25 2.33
N LEU A 156 0.30 12.35 3.25
CA LEU A 156 -0.55 13.54 3.36
C LEU A 156 0.29 14.81 3.61
N SER A 157 1.34 14.71 4.41
CA SER A 157 2.26 15.82 4.68
C SER A 157 3.01 16.28 3.41
N LEU A 158 3.46 15.34 2.58
CA LEU A 158 4.07 15.64 1.27
C LEU A 158 3.08 16.35 0.33
N ILE A 159 1.81 15.92 0.35
CA ILE A 159 0.75 16.50 -0.50
C ILE A 159 0.37 17.91 -0.04
N GLN A 160 0.24 18.12 1.28
CA GLN A 160 -0.18 19.40 1.85
C GLN A 160 0.95 20.44 1.91
N ASN A 161 2.21 19.99 2.01
CA ASN A 161 3.37 20.88 2.16
C ASN A 161 4.48 20.56 1.12
N PRO A 162 4.18 20.52 -0.19
CA PRO A 162 5.12 20.01 -1.19
C PRO A 162 6.45 20.79 -1.22
N ALA A 163 6.40 22.11 -1.08
CA ALA A 163 7.57 22.98 -1.09
C ALA A 163 8.58 22.64 0.03
N LYS A 164 8.10 22.22 1.21
CA LYS A 164 8.95 21.79 2.33
C LYS A 164 9.84 20.60 1.96
N TYR A 165 9.38 19.76 1.04
CA TYR A 165 10.08 18.57 0.56
C TYR A 165 10.71 18.80 -0.84
N GLY A 166 10.73 20.05 -1.30
CA GLY A 166 11.27 20.43 -2.60
C GLY A 166 10.44 19.98 -3.80
N PHE A 167 9.14 19.75 -3.61
CA PHE A 167 8.19 19.55 -4.71
C PHE A 167 7.48 20.85 -5.06
N GLU A 168 7.10 20.98 -6.32
CA GLU A 168 6.35 22.11 -6.87
C GLU A 168 4.89 21.72 -7.14
N VAL A 169 4.62 20.44 -7.43
CA VAL A 169 3.30 19.95 -7.84
C VAL A 169 2.89 18.73 -7.03
N ALA A 170 1.70 18.79 -6.41
CA ALA A 170 1.16 17.70 -5.58
C ALA A 170 -0.23 17.21 -5.99
N THR A 171 -0.88 17.82 -7.00
CA THR A 171 -2.28 17.55 -7.37
C THR A 171 -2.45 16.90 -8.75
N LYS A 172 -1.34 16.69 -9.46
CA LYS A 172 -1.26 15.97 -10.74
C LYS A 172 -0.02 15.10 -10.78
N GLY A 173 -0.07 14.02 -11.55
CA GLY A 173 1.08 13.22 -11.92
C GLY A 173 1.99 13.95 -12.92
N CYS A 174 3.21 13.46 -13.06
CA CYS A 174 4.13 13.89 -14.11
C CYS A 174 3.80 13.25 -15.47
N CYS A 175 3.36 11.99 -15.48
CA CYS A 175 3.10 11.22 -16.68
C CYS A 175 1.80 11.67 -17.39
N GLY A 176 1.87 11.86 -18.71
CA GLY A 176 0.68 12.16 -19.53
C GLY A 176 0.04 13.49 -19.12
N THR A 177 -1.29 13.57 -19.08
CA THR A 177 -1.97 14.75 -18.50
C THR A 177 -1.79 14.82 -16.97
N GLY A 178 -1.38 13.72 -16.34
CA GLY A 178 -1.22 13.60 -14.90
C GLY A 178 -2.55 13.54 -14.14
N LEU A 179 -3.67 13.34 -14.85
CA LEU A 179 -5.01 13.41 -14.27
C LEU A 179 -5.58 12.04 -13.94
N ILE A 180 -5.36 11.05 -14.81
CA ILE A 180 -5.93 9.68 -14.68
C ILE A 180 -4.98 8.59 -15.17
N GLU A 181 -3.97 8.95 -15.95
CA GLU A 181 -3.05 8.00 -16.58
C GLU A 181 -2.27 7.23 -15.51
N ALA A 182 -2.28 5.91 -15.61
CA ALA A 182 -1.44 5.02 -14.82
C ALA A 182 -1.23 3.73 -15.62
N SER A 183 -0.23 2.93 -15.24
CA SER A 183 0.07 1.65 -15.88
C SER A 183 0.21 1.79 -17.40
N VAL A 184 -0.57 1.05 -18.20
CA VAL A 184 -0.51 1.04 -19.67
C VAL A 184 -0.74 2.41 -20.32
N PHE A 185 -1.38 3.35 -19.62
CA PHE A 185 -1.58 4.72 -20.12
C PHE A 185 -0.35 5.62 -19.92
N CYS A 186 0.62 5.19 -19.11
CA CYS A 186 1.93 5.79 -18.95
C CYS A 186 2.97 5.03 -19.77
N ASN A 187 3.05 5.34 -21.06
CA ASN A 187 3.85 4.62 -22.04
C ASN A 187 4.54 5.59 -23.02
N PRO A 188 5.34 5.13 -23.99
CA PRO A 188 6.05 6.02 -24.91
C PRO A 188 5.17 7.06 -25.65
N THR A 189 3.88 6.78 -25.87
CA THR A 189 2.95 7.72 -26.52
C THR A 189 2.50 8.86 -25.62
N SER A 190 2.59 8.71 -24.28
CA SER A 190 2.27 9.76 -23.33
C SER A 190 3.46 10.68 -23.03
N ILE A 191 4.68 10.31 -23.45
CA ILE A 191 5.92 11.08 -23.23
C ILE A 191 5.79 12.55 -23.67
N PRO A 192 5.19 12.90 -24.83
CA PRO A 192 5.09 14.30 -25.25
C PRO A 192 4.26 15.19 -24.30
N LEU A 193 3.38 14.58 -23.49
CA LEU A 193 2.56 15.27 -22.50
C LEU A 193 3.17 15.22 -21.09
N SER A 194 4.12 14.32 -20.86
CA SER A 194 4.75 14.14 -19.56
C SER A 194 5.61 15.35 -19.17
N CYS A 195 5.74 15.57 -17.87
CA CYS A 195 6.56 16.65 -17.33
C CYS A 195 8.07 16.40 -17.60
N PRO A 196 8.88 17.47 -17.72
CA PRO A 196 10.32 17.33 -17.99
C PRO A 196 11.13 16.89 -16.77
N ASP A 197 10.64 17.11 -15.55
CA ASP A 197 11.32 16.77 -14.29
C ASP A 197 10.34 16.20 -13.26
N ALA A 198 10.29 14.87 -13.17
CA ALA A 198 9.45 14.14 -12.22
C ALA A 198 9.83 14.39 -10.76
N SER A 199 11.04 14.88 -10.47
CA SER A 199 11.48 15.19 -9.10
C SER A 199 10.80 16.45 -8.52
N LYS A 200 10.12 17.23 -9.35
CA LYS A 200 9.27 18.36 -8.91
C LYS A 200 7.85 17.94 -8.57
N TYR A 201 7.47 16.70 -8.83
CA TYR A 201 6.12 16.19 -8.63
C TYR A 201 6.08 15.19 -7.47
N VAL A 202 5.08 15.31 -6.60
CA VAL A 202 4.82 14.30 -5.56
C VAL A 202 4.42 12.97 -6.19
N PHE A 203 3.69 13.00 -7.32
CA PHE A 203 3.18 11.83 -8.01
C PHE A 203 3.87 11.64 -9.37
N TRP A 204 4.22 10.38 -9.69
CA TRP A 204 4.66 10.02 -11.03
C TRP A 204 3.49 10.00 -12.00
N ASP A 205 2.39 9.34 -11.62
CA ASP A 205 1.21 9.16 -12.47
C ASP A 205 -0.08 9.48 -11.70
N GLY A 206 -1.24 9.06 -12.21
CA GLY A 206 -2.55 9.28 -11.61
C GLY A 206 -2.75 8.68 -10.22
N TYR A 207 -1.91 7.71 -9.82
CA TYR A 207 -2.06 6.93 -8.59
C TYR A 207 -0.79 6.90 -7.74
N HIS A 208 0.37 6.77 -8.36
CA HIS A 208 1.61 6.38 -7.70
C HIS A 208 2.50 7.59 -7.38
N PRO A 209 3.03 7.70 -6.15
CA PRO A 209 4.08 8.65 -5.81
C PRO A 209 5.29 8.57 -6.76
N SER A 210 6.01 9.69 -6.92
CA SER A 210 7.26 9.74 -7.68
C SER A 210 8.39 9.02 -6.96
N GLU A 211 9.46 8.70 -7.68
CA GLU A 211 10.66 8.09 -7.08
C GLU A 211 11.21 8.93 -5.92
N LYS A 212 11.25 10.27 -6.08
CA LYS A 212 11.69 11.17 -5.01
C LYS A 212 10.74 11.13 -3.81
N ALA A 213 9.42 11.07 -4.04
CA ALA A 213 8.46 10.93 -2.95
C ALA A 213 8.69 9.61 -2.18
N TYR A 214 8.91 8.50 -2.87
CA TYR A 214 9.26 7.24 -2.21
C TYR A 214 10.59 7.30 -1.44
N LYS A 215 11.63 7.94 -2.00
CA LYS A 215 12.92 8.16 -1.31
C LYS A 215 12.77 8.97 -0.01
N ILE A 216 11.74 9.80 0.11
CA ILE A 216 11.42 10.54 1.34
C ILE A 216 10.55 9.69 2.28
N LEU A 217 9.53 9.01 1.76
CA LEU A 217 8.55 8.25 2.56
C LEU A 217 9.14 7.01 3.21
N VAL A 218 9.95 6.24 2.46
CA VAL A 218 10.49 4.96 2.95
C VAL A 218 11.33 5.16 4.22
N PRO A 219 12.27 6.11 4.31
CA PRO A 219 12.98 6.38 5.56
C PRO A 219 12.05 6.79 6.72
N ILE A 220 11.05 7.63 6.46
CA ILE A 220 10.11 8.10 7.50
C ILE A 220 9.34 6.93 8.13
N ILE A 221 8.96 5.95 7.30
CA ILE A 221 8.14 4.81 7.71
C ILE A 221 9.03 3.67 8.19
N ILE A 222 9.92 3.17 7.33
CA ILE A 222 10.70 1.96 7.59
C ILE A 222 11.79 2.21 8.64
N ASN A 223 12.56 3.31 8.56
CA ASN A 223 13.66 3.50 9.53
C ASN A 223 13.13 3.75 10.94
N LYS A 224 11.94 4.38 11.07
CA LYS A 224 11.26 4.54 12.35
C LYS A 224 10.97 3.20 13.04
N HIS A 225 10.61 2.20 12.24
CA HIS A 225 10.17 0.88 12.72
C HIS A 225 11.23 -0.22 12.56
N LEU A 226 12.41 0.09 12.00
CA LEU A 226 13.40 -0.91 11.63
C LEU A 226 13.84 -1.76 12.83
N ASN A 227 14.05 -1.13 13.98
CA ASN A 227 14.46 -1.84 15.20
C ASN A 227 13.37 -2.75 15.77
N GLU A 228 12.09 -2.51 15.47
CA GLU A 228 10.99 -3.36 15.95
C GLU A 228 10.96 -4.72 15.24
N PHE A 229 11.60 -4.81 14.06
CA PHE A 229 11.71 -6.07 13.31
C PHE A 229 12.80 -7.02 13.85
N PHE A 230 13.70 -6.55 14.72
CA PHE A 230 14.85 -7.32 15.22
C PHE A 230 14.77 -7.52 16.73
#